data_AF-A0A6A6VG87-F1
#
_entry.id   AF-A0A6A6VG87-F1
#
_cell.length_a   1.000
_cell.length_b   1.000
_cell.length_c   1.000
_cell.angle_alpha   90.00
_cell.angle_beta   90.00
_cell.angle_gamma   90.00
#
_symmetry.space_group_name_H-M   'P 1'
#
loop_
_entity.id
_entity.type
_entity.pdbx_description
1 polymer ?
#
loop_
_entity_poly.entity_id
_entity_poly.type
_entity_poly.pdbx_seq_one_letter_code
_entity_poly.pdbx_strand_id
1 'polypeptide(L)'
;MTDHQSQPQPPADLTTLYPQFRDAIQDLTHQWGFIVIRTAYDTEESQWETALSKLRAYATPVDSSAEMHPSTFALPVISDRTLLRDADVNSVRKAFNGWVHDFMTRNKNSHDDDNNDSQNEDYSNPWPSDLRRDSFIIIDTLSLTSLLNAPLPVPSHSHKPQPWVTVVDTETPLDPENPAAWYHGGGPYLGFTRASVWALSDLYDELECDLSLEQRTRPREYENQIPLYDGLDGKLVDPEDGVLGRRFIMGTPRGCGGGRGRRGPPPGAGYVE
;
A
#
# COMPACT_ATOMS: atom_id res chain seq x y z
N MET A 1 -21.07 5.15 -43.67
CA MET A 1 -20.26 4.39 -42.71
C MET A 1 -20.24 5.20 -41.44
N THR A 2 -21.09 4.84 -40.48
CA THR A 2 -21.24 5.53 -39.21
C THR A 2 -20.25 4.94 -38.21
N ASP A 3 -19.28 5.75 -37.80
CA ASP A 3 -18.37 5.45 -36.69
C ASP A 3 -19.18 5.38 -35.39
N HIS A 4 -19.20 4.19 -34.78
CA HIS A 4 -19.64 4.03 -33.41
C HIS A 4 -18.56 4.58 -32.47
N GLN A 5 -18.71 5.83 -32.06
CA GLN A 5 -18.04 6.35 -30.86
C GLN A 5 -18.50 5.51 -29.66
N SER A 6 -17.60 4.67 -29.15
CA SER A 6 -17.76 4.00 -27.86
C SER A 6 -17.81 5.08 -26.78
N GLN A 7 -19.00 5.27 -26.19
CA GLN A 7 -19.18 6.08 -25.00
C GLN A 7 -18.32 5.51 -23.86
N PRO A 8 -17.58 6.35 -23.09
CA PRO A 8 -16.91 5.89 -21.89
C PRO A 8 -17.97 5.39 -20.90
N GLN A 9 -17.84 4.14 -20.46
CA GLN A 9 -18.73 3.58 -19.45
C GLN A 9 -18.56 4.38 -18.15
N PRO A 10 -19.67 4.67 -17.43
CA PRO A 10 -19.58 5.28 -16.11
C PRO A 10 -18.74 4.38 -15.19
N PRO A 11 -17.95 4.96 -14.27
CA PRO A 11 -17.15 4.18 -13.33
C PRO A 11 -18.07 3.23 -12.55
N ALA A 12 -17.65 1.98 -12.42
CA ALA A 12 -18.42 0.97 -11.70
C ALA A 12 -18.71 1.45 -10.28
N ASP A 13 -19.96 1.33 -9.85
CA ASP A 13 -20.35 1.67 -8.48
C ASP A 13 -19.90 0.56 -7.52
N LEU A 14 -18.71 0.77 -6.94
CA LEU A 14 -18.08 -0.15 -6.01
C LEU A 14 -18.64 -0.06 -4.58
N THR A 15 -19.66 0.78 -4.31
CA THR A 15 -20.32 0.79 -2.98
C THR A 15 -21.01 -0.53 -2.67
N THR A 16 -21.33 -1.32 -3.69
CA THR A 16 -21.82 -2.69 -3.59
C THR A 16 -20.81 -3.66 -2.95
N LEU A 17 -19.54 -3.27 -2.80
CA LEU A 17 -18.53 -4.02 -2.03
C LEU A 17 -18.67 -3.87 -0.50
N TYR A 18 -19.42 -2.88 -0.01
CA TYR A 18 -19.50 -2.58 1.43
C TYR A 18 -19.94 -3.78 2.29
N PRO A 19 -20.93 -4.60 1.88
CA PRO A 19 -21.27 -5.82 2.60
C PRO A 19 -20.10 -6.80 2.64
N GLN A 20 -19.37 -6.97 1.53
CA GLN A 20 -18.22 -7.90 1.48
C GLN A 20 -17.10 -7.45 2.41
N PHE A 21 -16.79 -6.14 2.45
CA PHE A 21 -15.82 -5.61 3.40
C PHE A 21 -16.23 -5.84 4.85
N ARG A 22 -17.52 -5.67 5.17
CA ARG A 22 -18.06 -5.94 6.51
C ARG A 22 -17.95 -7.41 6.88
N ASP A 23 -18.47 -8.29 6.01
CA ASP A 23 -18.48 -9.74 6.22
C ASP A 23 -17.05 -10.28 6.38
N ALA A 24 -16.09 -9.70 5.67
CA ALA A 24 -14.69 -10.10 5.71
C ALA A 24 -13.98 -9.84 7.04
N ILE A 25 -14.45 -8.88 7.85
CA ILE A 25 -13.80 -8.50 9.11
C ILE A 25 -14.60 -8.86 10.37
N GLN A 26 -15.87 -9.22 10.23
CA GLN A 26 -16.78 -9.39 11.37
C GLN A 26 -16.32 -10.43 12.40
N ASP A 27 -15.62 -11.48 11.95
CA ASP A 27 -15.18 -12.60 12.78
C ASP A 27 -13.67 -12.55 13.13
N LEU A 28 -13.00 -11.43 12.85
CA LEU A 28 -11.54 -11.27 12.96
C LEU A 28 -11.08 -10.55 14.24
N THR A 29 -11.78 -10.80 15.35
CA THR A 29 -11.45 -10.16 16.65
C THR A 29 -10.01 -10.46 17.08
N HIS A 30 -9.26 -9.40 17.38
CA HIS A 30 -7.82 -9.44 17.75
C HIS A 30 -6.88 -10.02 16.69
N GLN A 31 -7.30 -10.01 15.42
CA GLN A 31 -6.44 -10.41 14.31
C GLN A 31 -5.87 -9.17 13.63
N TRP A 32 -4.55 -9.17 13.41
CA TRP A 32 -3.82 -8.08 12.79
C TRP A 32 -3.47 -8.41 11.34
N GLY A 33 -3.22 -7.38 10.52
CA GLY A 33 -2.83 -7.55 9.13
C GLY A 33 -3.54 -6.59 8.19
N PHE A 34 -3.81 -7.04 6.97
CA PHE A 34 -4.31 -6.20 5.88
C PHE A 34 -5.47 -6.87 5.15
N ILE A 35 -6.45 -6.06 4.71
CA ILE A 35 -7.44 -6.52 3.74
C ILE A 35 -6.77 -6.69 2.39
N VAL A 36 -7.01 -7.82 1.72
CA VAL A 36 -6.50 -8.13 0.38
C VAL A 36 -7.61 -7.99 -0.64
N ILE A 37 -7.39 -7.21 -1.68
CA ILE A 37 -8.34 -7.00 -2.78
C ILE A 37 -7.77 -7.64 -4.05
N ARG A 38 -8.50 -8.62 -4.61
CA ARG A 38 -8.15 -9.28 -5.87
C ARG A 38 -8.66 -8.47 -7.05
N THR A 39 -7.75 -8.01 -7.90
CA THR A 39 -8.08 -7.38 -9.19
C THR A 39 -7.57 -8.18 -10.38
N ALA A 40 -6.62 -9.10 -10.18
CA ALA A 40 -6.16 -10.04 -11.19
C ALA A 40 -7.08 -11.26 -11.33
N TYR A 41 -7.75 -11.38 -12.49
CA TYR A 41 -8.68 -12.49 -12.81
C TYR A 41 -8.33 -13.27 -14.08
N ASP A 42 -7.23 -12.94 -14.75
CA ASP A 42 -6.75 -13.63 -15.96
C ASP A 42 -5.87 -14.85 -15.63
N THR A 43 -6.10 -15.46 -14.46
CA THR A 43 -5.36 -16.63 -13.97
C THR A 43 -6.32 -17.69 -13.46
N GLU A 44 -5.84 -18.93 -13.41
CA GLU A 44 -6.58 -20.05 -12.87
C GLU A 44 -6.71 -19.94 -11.34
N GLU A 45 -7.79 -20.46 -10.78
CA GLU A 45 -8.03 -20.37 -9.33
C GLU A 45 -6.93 -21.07 -8.51
N SER A 46 -6.35 -22.16 -9.03
CA SER A 46 -5.21 -22.82 -8.40
C SER A 46 -3.96 -21.93 -8.31
N GLN A 47 -3.76 -21.03 -9.29
CA GLN A 47 -2.65 -20.07 -9.27
C GLN A 47 -2.93 -18.98 -8.24
N TRP A 48 -4.16 -18.48 -8.17
CA TRP A 48 -4.59 -17.55 -7.12
C TRP A 48 -4.34 -18.11 -5.72
N GLU A 49 -4.79 -19.35 -5.45
CA GLU A 49 -4.58 -20.02 -4.16
C GLU A 49 -3.08 -20.19 -3.84
N THR A 50 -2.26 -20.51 -4.86
CA THR A 50 -0.80 -20.60 -4.69
C THR A 50 -0.20 -19.25 -4.32
N ALA A 51 -0.63 -18.17 -4.97
CA ALA A 51 -0.15 -16.83 -4.69
C ALA A 51 -0.56 -16.35 -3.29
N LEU A 52 -1.80 -16.60 -2.88
CA LEU A 52 -2.30 -16.27 -1.54
C LEU A 52 -1.58 -17.08 -0.45
N SER A 53 -1.31 -18.36 -0.70
CA SER A 53 -0.52 -19.21 0.19
C SER A 53 0.91 -18.67 0.37
N LYS A 54 1.56 -18.24 -0.72
CA LYS A 54 2.88 -17.61 -0.63
C LYS A 54 2.83 -16.27 0.07
N LEU A 55 1.84 -15.42 -0.22
CA LEU A 55 1.66 -14.14 0.46
C LEU A 55 1.61 -14.35 1.98
N ARG A 56 0.76 -15.27 2.44
CA ARG A 56 0.68 -15.64 3.87
C ARG A 56 2.03 -16.12 4.39
N ALA A 57 2.64 -17.10 3.74
CA ALA A 57 3.88 -17.72 4.22
C ALA A 57 5.09 -16.77 4.26
N TYR A 58 5.13 -15.75 3.39
CA TYR A 58 6.17 -14.72 3.43
C TYR A 58 5.88 -13.60 4.44
N ALA A 59 4.60 -13.24 4.63
CA ALA A 59 4.20 -12.11 5.47
C ALA A 59 4.07 -12.44 6.95
N THR A 60 3.85 -13.72 7.29
CA THR A 60 3.77 -14.17 8.68
C THR A 60 5.13 -13.95 9.37
N PRO A 61 5.17 -13.22 10.50
CA PRO A 61 6.40 -12.97 11.22
C PRO A 61 7.00 -14.26 11.75
N VAL A 62 8.33 -14.30 11.85
CA VAL A 62 9.06 -15.47 12.36
C VAL A 62 9.04 -15.50 13.88
N ASP A 63 9.08 -14.32 14.51
CA ASP A 63 9.14 -14.16 15.96
C ASP A 63 7.75 -13.93 16.55
N SER A 64 7.49 -14.58 17.67
CA SER A 64 6.27 -14.45 18.45
C SER A 64 6.42 -13.29 19.44
N SER A 65 6.35 -12.05 18.97
CA SER A 65 5.99 -10.97 19.90
C SER A 65 4.52 -11.18 20.33
N ALA A 66 4.17 -10.74 21.54
CA ALA A 66 2.82 -10.96 22.08
C ALA A 66 1.75 -10.18 21.30
N GLU A 67 2.15 -9.10 20.63
CA GLU A 67 1.29 -8.16 19.92
C GLU A 67 1.02 -8.61 18.47
N MET A 68 2.05 -9.09 17.76
CA MET A 68 1.95 -9.56 16.37
C MET A 68 2.21 -11.05 16.25
N HIS A 69 1.48 -11.85 17.02
CA HIS A 69 1.70 -13.29 17.01
C HIS A 69 1.39 -13.89 15.62
N PRO A 70 2.20 -14.83 15.10
CA PRO A 70 1.97 -15.48 13.82
C PRO A 70 0.57 -16.11 13.66
N SER A 71 -0.03 -16.57 14.76
CA SER A 71 -1.35 -17.20 14.77
C SER A 71 -2.52 -16.21 14.70
N THR A 72 -2.27 -14.92 14.91
CA THR A 72 -3.30 -13.86 14.83
C THR A 72 -3.16 -13.05 13.54
N PHE A 73 -2.21 -13.41 12.67
CA PHE A 73 -2.05 -12.76 11.36
C PHE A 73 -3.18 -13.16 10.40
N ALA A 74 -3.85 -12.15 9.84
CA ALA A 74 -4.98 -12.32 8.94
C ALA A 74 -4.83 -11.53 7.64
N LEU A 75 -5.31 -12.16 6.57
CA LEU A 75 -5.40 -11.57 5.23
C LEU A 75 -6.77 -11.94 4.63
N PRO A 76 -7.88 -11.32 5.10
CA PRO A 76 -9.18 -11.51 4.49
C PRO A 76 -9.16 -11.01 3.04
N VAL A 77 -9.85 -11.75 2.17
CA VAL A 77 -9.83 -11.50 0.72
C VAL A 77 -11.19 -11.00 0.24
N ILE A 78 -11.19 -9.91 -0.52
CA ILE A 78 -12.33 -9.42 -1.30
C ILE A 78 -12.06 -9.73 -2.77
N SER A 79 -12.93 -10.51 -3.40
CA SER A 79 -12.67 -11.08 -4.74
C SER A 79 -13.90 -11.13 -5.65
N ASP A 80 -14.77 -10.13 -5.58
CA ASP A 80 -15.89 -10.01 -6.51
C ASP A 80 -15.40 -9.71 -7.93
N ARG A 81 -15.33 -10.75 -8.76
CA ARG A 81 -14.90 -10.63 -10.16
C ARG A 81 -15.76 -9.68 -10.98
N THR A 82 -17.04 -9.54 -10.67
CA THR A 82 -17.94 -8.69 -11.47
C THR A 82 -17.67 -7.20 -11.25
N LEU A 83 -17.21 -6.85 -10.05
CA LEU A 83 -16.94 -5.48 -9.64
C LEU A 83 -15.47 -5.09 -9.74
N LEU A 84 -14.57 -6.03 -9.45
CA LEU A 84 -13.13 -5.77 -9.30
C LEU A 84 -12.31 -6.11 -10.54
N ARG A 85 -12.88 -6.84 -11.52
CA ARG A 85 -12.20 -7.05 -12.80
C ARG A 85 -12.11 -5.71 -13.51
N ASP A 86 -10.88 -5.28 -13.77
CA ASP A 86 -10.53 -3.99 -14.40
C ASP A 86 -10.75 -2.74 -13.52
N ALA A 87 -11.05 -2.91 -12.23
CA ALA A 87 -11.12 -1.80 -11.30
C ALA A 87 -9.74 -1.18 -11.07
N ASP A 88 -9.61 0.13 -11.30
CA ASP A 88 -8.37 0.85 -11.03
C ASP A 88 -8.16 1.11 -9.53
N VAL A 89 -6.91 1.35 -9.14
CA VAL A 89 -6.50 1.56 -7.75
C VAL A 89 -7.28 2.71 -7.09
N ASN A 90 -7.60 3.79 -7.82
CA ASN A 90 -8.30 4.95 -7.25
C ASN A 90 -9.75 4.61 -6.96
N SER A 91 -10.42 3.89 -7.88
CA SER A 91 -11.79 3.43 -7.68
C SER A 91 -11.89 2.51 -6.47
N VAL A 92 -10.99 1.54 -6.35
CA VAL A 92 -10.94 0.61 -5.20
C VAL A 92 -10.69 1.36 -3.89
N ARG A 93 -9.71 2.26 -3.86
CA ARG A 93 -9.41 3.11 -2.70
C ARG A 93 -10.61 3.95 -2.28
N LYS A 94 -11.30 4.60 -3.23
CA LYS A 94 -12.49 5.40 -2.95
C LYS A 94 -13.59 4.56 -2.31
N ALA A 95 -13.80 3.34 -2.81
CA ALA A 95 -14.78 2.41 -2.24
C ALA A 95 -14.40 1.99 -0.81
N PHE A 96 -13.14 1.63 -0.60
CA PHE A 96 -12.61 1.26 0.71
C PHE A 96 -12.77 2.40 1.73
N ASN A 97 -12.34 3.61 1.37
CA ASN A 97 -12.46 4.81 2.23
C ASN A 97 -13.91 5.13 2.56
N GLY A 98 -14.79 5.04 1.56
CA GLY A 98 -16.22 5.27 1.75
C GLY A 98 -16.85 4.27 2.72
N TRP A 99 -16.42 3.00 2.66
CA TRP A 99 -16.85 1.97 3.60
C TRP A 99 -16.31 2.22 5.01
N VAL A 100 -15.01 2.49 5.17
CA VAL A 100 -14.41 2.82 6.48
C VAL A 100 -15.11 4.03 7.10
N HIS A 101 -15.37 5.07 6.31
CA HIS A 101 -16.09 6.26 6.77
C HIS A 101 -17.53 5.95 7.21
N ASP A 102 -18.27 5.17 6.42
CA ASP A 102 -19.63 4.71 6.76
C ASP A 102 -19.63 3.88 8.06
N PHE A 103 -18.67 2.98 8.22
CA PHE A 103 -18.51 2.17 9.43
C PHE A 103 -18.28 3.06 10.67
N MET A 104 -17.31 3.98 10.59
CA MET A 104 -16.99 4.89 11.70
C MET A 104 -18.15 5.85 12.04
N THR A 105 -18.90 6.30 11.03
CA THR A 105 -20.04 7.22 11.22
C THR A 105 -21.25 6.51 11.83
N ARG A 106 -21.56 5.29 11.41
CA ARG A 106 -22.68 4.50 11.99
C ARG A 106 -22.47 4.18 13.46
N ASN A 107 -21.24 3.83 13.84
CA ASN A 107 -20.93 3.55 15.24
C ASN A 107 -21.06 4.83 16.10
N LYS A 108 -20.64 5.99 15.59
CA LYS A 108 -20.81 7.28 16.27
C LYS A 108 -22.27 7.66 16.52
N ASN A 109 -23.14 7.47 15.53
CA ASN A 109 -24.56 7.86 15.63
C ASN A 109 -25.43 6.88 16.42
N SER A 110 -24.90 5.71 16.80
CA SER A 110 -25.62 4.70 17.61
C SER A 110 -25.67 5.03 19.11
N HIS A 111 -25.01 6.10 19.54
CA HIS A 111 -24.83 6.47 20.95
C HIS A 111 -25.52 7.79 21.36
N ASP A 112 -26.23 8.47 20.44
CA ASP A 112 -26.83 9.79 20.73
C ASP A 112 -28.30 9.75 21.20
N ASP A 113 -28.93 8.58 21.31
CA ASP A 113 -30.28 8.42 21.87
C ASP A 113 -30.23 7.62 23.19
N ASP A 114 -29.72 8.25 24.26
CA ASP A 114 -30.30 8.20 25.62
C ASP A 114 -29.33 8.70 26.71
N ASN A 115 -29.63 9.88 27.25
CA ASN A 115 -29.31 10.39 28.59
C ASN A 115 -27.87 10.78 29.00
N ASN A 116 -27.73 12.09 29.22
CA ASN A 116 -27.19 12.80 30.39
C ASN A 116 -26.43 11.99 31.48
N ASP A 117 -25.30 12.58 31.90
CA ASP A 117 -24.44 12.26 33.05
C ASP A 117 -23.58 10.98 32.98
N SER A 118 -22.35 11.11 32.46
CA SER A 118 -21.10 10.87 33.21
C SER A 118 -19.90 10.82 32.27
N GLN A 119 -18.82 11.50 32.65
CA GLN A 119 -17.50 11.31 32.09
C GLN A 119 -17.09 9.84 32.22
N ASN A 120 -17.19 9.09 31.13
CA ASN A 120 -16.36 7.92 30.86
C ASN A 120 -16.16 7.90 29.35
N GLU A 121 -14.90 8.07 28.94
CA GLU A 121 -14.43 7.86 27.58
C GLU A 121 -14.51 6.37 27.28
N ASP A 122 -15.73 5.86 27.04
CA ASP A 122 -15.99 4.46 26.81
C ASP A 122 -16.14 4.19 25.31
N TYR A 123 -15.34 3.23 24.85
CA TYR A 123 -15.08 2.82 23.48
C TYR A 123 -16.36 2.33 22.80
N SER A 124 -17.13 3.22 22.17
CA SER A 124 -18.38 2.87 21.52
C SER A 124 -18.14 2.21 20.16
N ASN A 125 -18.01 0.88 20.22
CA ASN A 125 -17.93 -0.10 19.14
C ASN A 125 -16.67 0.04 18.25
N PRO A 126 -15.49 -0.36 18.77
CA PRO A 126 -14.24 -0.29 18.04
C PRO A 126 -14.31 -1.16 16.78
N TRP A 127 -13.53 -0.75 15.78
CA TRP A 127 -13.19 -1.59 14.63
C TRP A 127 -12.97 -3.05 15.10
N PRO A 128 -13.66 -4.04 14.52
CA PRO A 128 -13.85 -5.36 15.14
C PRO A 128 -12.61 -6.26 15.10
N SER A 129 -11.51 -5.77 14.53
CA SER A 129 -10.26 -6.47 14.28
C SER A 129 -9.09 -5.51 14.47
N ASP A 130 -7.87 -6.00 14.51
CA ASP A 130 -6.66 -5.16 14.46
C ASP A 130 -6.16 -5.04 13.00
N LEU A 131 -7.03 -5.23 12.01
CA LEU A 131 -6.66 -5.01 10.61
C LEU A 131 -6.44 -3.52 10.35
N ARG A 132 -5.48 -3.19 9.49
CA ARG A 132 -5.26 -1.82 9.04
C ARG A 132 -6.54 -1.27 8.39
N ARG A 133 -6.95 -0.09 8.85
CA ARG A 133 -8.06 0.70 8.29
C ARG A 133 -7.58 1.82 7.36
N ASP A 134 -6.28 2.10 7.41
CA ASP A 134 -5.62 3.21 6.74
C ASP A 134 -4.77 2.75 5.54
N SER A 135 -4.66 1.44 5.34
CA SER A 135 -4.04 0.83 4.16
C SER A 135 -4.62 -0.55 3.85
N PHE A 136 -4.48 -0.99 2.61
CA PHE A 136 -4.88 -2.32 2.16
C PHE A 136 -3.98 -2.84 1.02
N ILE A 137 -4.04 -4.13 0.74
CA ILE A 137 -3.23 -4.77 -0.31
C ILE A 137 -4.09 -4.96 -1.57
N ILE A 138 -3.55 -4.60 -2.74
CA ILE A 138 -4.09 -5.01 -4.03
C ILE A 138 -3.20 -6.10 -4.62
N ILE A 139 -3.81 -7.20 -5.05
CA ILE A 139 -3.16 -8.20 -5.90
C ILE A 139 -3.65 -7.99 -7.33
N ASP A 140 -2.91 -7.13 -8.03
CA ASP A 140 -2.99 -6.90 -9.47
C ASP A 140 -2.15 -7.93 -10.24
N THR A 141 -2.16 -7.86 -11.57
CA THR A 141 -1.45 -8.81 -12.44
C THR A 141 0.05 -8.87 -12.14
N LEU A 142 0.66 -7.74 -11.78
CA LEU A 142 2.09 -7.67 -11.49
C LEU A 142 2.42 -8.27 -10.12
N SER A 143 1.65 -7.93 -9.08
CA SER A 143 1.77 -8.49 -7.73
C SER A 143 1.54 -10.01 -7.76
N LEU A 144 0.54 -10.46 -8.52
CA LEU A 144 0.26 -11.88 -8.72
C LEU A 144 1.45 -12.58 -9.37
N THR A 145 2.01 -12.01 -10.43
CA THR A 145 3.20 -12.55 -11.11
C THR A 145 4.41 -12.59 -10.17
N SER A 146 4.61 -11.54 -9.36
CA SER A 146 5.66 -11.47 -8.33
C SER A 146 5.55 -12.61 -7.33
N LEU A 147 4.35 -12.86 -6.79
CA LEU A 147 4.07 -13.96 -5.87
C LEU A 147 4.27 -15.34 -6.53
N LEU A 148 3.78 -15.54 -7.75
CA LEU A 148 3.89 -16.81 -8.45
C LEU A 148 5.34 -17.17 -8.81
N ASN A 149 6.15 -16.19 -9.19
CA ASN A 149 7.55 -16.39 -9.55
C ASN A 149 8.49 -16.50 -8.34
N ALA A 150 8.07 -16.04 -7.16
CA ALA A 150 8.87 -16.18 -5.96
C ALA A 150 9.13 -17.65 -5.62
N PRO A 151 10.32 -17.99 -5.08
CA PRO A 151 10.55 -19.31 -4.51
C PRO A 151 9.61 -19.56 -3.32
N LEU A 152 9.57 -20.80 -2.82
CA LEU A 152 8.96 -21.02 -1.51
C LEU A 152 9.79 -20.30 -0.43
N PRO A 153 9.15 -19.72 0.59
CA PRO A 153 9.87 -19.07 1.68
C PRO A 153 10.76 -20.12 2.36
N VAL A 154 12.04 -19.79 2.45
CA VAL A 154 13.02 -20.56 3.21
C VAL A 154 13.31 -19.76 4.48
N PRO A 155 13.44 -20.37 5.67
CA PRO A 155 13.77 -19.68 6.93
C PRO A 155 15.13 -18.96 6.96
N SER A 156 15.77 -18.79 5.80
CA SER A 156 17.09 -18.22 5.62
C SER A 156 16.95 -16.92 4.83
N HIS A 157 17.64 -15.86 5.27
CA HIS A 157 17.77 -14.54 4.63
C HIS A 157 18.46 -14.57 3.25
N SER A 158 18.22 -15.61 2.45
CA SER A 158 18.83 -15.78 1.14
C SER A 158 18.44 -14.61 0.22
N HIS A 159 19.43 -14.10 -0.51
CA HIS A 159 19.32 -13.01 -1.49
C HIS A 159 18.47 -13.35 -2.74
N LYS A 160 17.50 -14.26 -2.62
CA LYS A 160 16.58 -14.58 -3.70
C LYS A 160 15.61 -13.41 -3.90
N PRO A 161 15.10 -13.20 -5.13
CA PRO A 161 14.06 -12.20 -5.35
C PRO A 161 12.87 -12.53 -4.45
N GLN A 162 12.62 -11.65 -3.49
CA GLN A 162 11.49 -11.75 -2.60
C GLN A 162 10.25 -11.21 -3.32
N PRO A 163 9.09 -11.85 -3.14
CA PRO A 163 7.87 -11.33 -3.72
C PRO A 163 7.54 -9.97 -3.11
N TRP A 164 6.80 -9.19 -3.88
CA TRP A 164 6.26 -7.90 -3.46
C TRP A 164 4.78 -7.80 -3.89
N VAL A 165 4.04 -6.94 -3.21
CA VAL A 165 2.63 -6.64 -3.49
C VAL A 165 2.40 -5.12 -3.53
N THR A 166 1.31 -4.67 -4.13
CA THR A 166 0.90 -3.27 -4.07
C THR A 166 0.16 -2.99 -2.76
N VAL A 167 0.67 -2.06 -1.96
CA VAL A 167 0.01 -1.55 -0.75
C VAL A 167 -0.53 -0.17 -1.07
N VAL A 168 -1.81 0.03 -0.83
CA VAL A 168 -2.53 1.27 -1.12
C VAL A 168 -2.78 2.01 0.17
N ASP A 169 -2.43 3.28 0.15
CA ASP A 169 -2.76 4.23 1.20
C ASP A 169 -4.20 4.69 1.05
N THR A 170 -4.92 4.75 2.14
CA THR A 170 -6.28 5.31 2.15
C THR A 170 -6.27 6.83 2.11
N GLU A 171 -5.17 7.48 2.47
CA GLU A 171 -5.07 8.93 2.36
C GLU A 171 -5.18 9.36 0.90
N THR A 172 -5.92 10.45 0.69
CA THR A 172 -6.10 10.98 -0.66
C THR A 172 -4.77 11.55 -1.14
N PRO A 173 -4.25 11.12 -2.30
CA PRO A 173 -2.98 11.62 -2.79
C PRO A 173 -3.06 13.13 -3.01
N LEU A 174 -1.94 13.82 -2.76
CA LEU A 174 -1.83 15.26 -2.91
C LEU A 174 -2.25 15.69 -4.32
N ASP A 175 -3.02 16.77 -4.39
CA ASP A 175 -3.58 17.31 -5.63
C ASP A 175 -2.47 17.53 -6.68
N PRO A 176 -2.48 16.80 -7.82
CA PRO A 176 -1.50 16.99 -8.88
C PRO A 176 -1.58 18.37 -9.54
N GLU A 177 -2.70 19.09 -9.40
CA GLU A 177 -2.86 20.48 -9.86
C GLU A 177 -2.27 21.51 -8.88
N ASN A 178 -1.84 21.08 -7.68
CA ASN A 178 -1.16 21.91 -6.70
C ASN A 178 0.31 21.47 -6.48
N PRO A 179 1.21 21.76 -7.43
CA PRO A 179 2.62 21.37 -7.37
C PRO A 179 3.42 22.02 -6.25
N ALA A 180 2.88 23.06 -5.57
CA ALA A 180 3.52 23.66 -4.41
C ALA A 180 3.50 22.76 -3.17
N ALA A 181 2.62 21.74 -3.15
CA ALA A 181 2.61 20.69 -2.13
C ALA A 181 3.68 19.61 -2.36
N TRP A 182 4.39 19.62 -3.50
CA TRP A 182 5.47 18.67 -3.78
C TRP A 182 6.66 18.96 -2.85
N TYR A 183 6.92 18.05 -1.93
CA TYR A 183 7.91 18.21 -0.87
C TYR A 183 9.35 18.11 -1.42
N HIS A 184 10.21 19.10 -1.13
CA HIS A 184 11.69 19.05 -1.18
C HIS A 184 12.35 18.25 -2.35
N GLY A 185 11.82 18.35 -3.58
CA GLY A 185 12.39 17.61 -4.73
C GLY A 185 11.97 16.14 -4.78
N GLY A 186 10.75 15.81 -4.36
CA GLY A 186 10.06 14.56 -4.65
C GLY A 186 8.92 14.80 -5.65
N GLY A 187 8.58 13.79 -6.47
CA GLY A 187 7.38 13.81 -7.30
C GLY A 187 6.09 13.67 -6.45
N PRO A 188 4.90 13.82 -7.06
CA PRO A 188 3.63 13.65 -6.35
C PRO A 188 3.49 12.23 -5.80
N TYR A 189 3.07 12.10 -4.54
CA TYR A 189 2.73 10.80 -3.94
C TYR A 189 1.44 10.25 -4.56
N LEU A 190 1.50 9.04 -5.09
CA LEU A 190 0.38 8.41 -5.80
C LEU A 190 -0.65 7.76 -4.84
N GLY A 191 -0.32 7.69 -3.54
CA GLY A 191 -1.13 7.02 -2.52
C GLY A 191 -1.10 5.49 -2.64
N PHE A 192 -0.03 4.95 -3.19
CA PHE A 192 0.29 3.53 -3.13
C PHE A 192 1.79 3.31 -3.31
N THR A 193 2.27 2.15 -2.88
CA THR A 193 3.66 1.71 -2.98
C THR A 193 3.71 0.21 -3.25
N ARG A 194 4.87 -0.31 -3.65
CA ARG A 194 5.13 -1.74 -3.58
C ARG A 194 5.71 -2.05 -2.21
N ALA A 195 5.33 -3.16 -1.60
CA ALA A 195 5.94 -3.65 -0.38
C ALA A 195 6.45 -5.07 -0.58
N SER A 196 7.68 -5.31 -0.15
CA SER A 196 8.24 -6.65 -0.04
C SER A 196 7.41 -7.42 0.96
N VAL A 197 6.96 -8.63 0.60
CA VAL A 197 5.96 -9.35 1.40
C VAL A 197 6.45 -9.65 2.81
N TRP A 198 7.75 -9.94 2.96
CA TRP A 198 8.37 -10.21 4.25
C TRP A 198 8.41 -9.00 5.18
N ALA A 199 8.36 -7.78 4.63
CA ALA A 199 8.40 -6.54 5.38
C ALA A 199 6.98 -6.06 5.76
N LEU A 200 5.92 -6.81 5.46
CA LEU A 200 4.56 -6.39 5.79
C LEU A 200 4.31 -6.30 7.30
N SER A 201 4.98 -7.13 8.11
CA SER A 201 4.93 -7.02 9.57
C SER A 201 5.57 -5.71 10.04
N ASP A 202 6.78 -5.42 9.57
CA ASP A 202 7.48 -4.16 9.89
C ASP A 202 6.65 -2.95 9.45
N LEU A 203 6.08 -3.01 8.23
CA LEU A 203 5.22 -1.95 7.71
C LEU A 203 4.00 -1.72 8.61
N TYR A 204 3.40 -2.79 9.13
CA TYR A 204 2.25 -2.69 10.03
C TYR A 204 2.61 -1.89 11.29
N ASP A 205 3.70 -2.23 11.97
CA ASP A 205 4.17 -1.51 13.17
C ASP A 205 4.53 -0.05 12.85
N GLU A 206 5.20 0.16 11.72
CA GLU A 206 5.68 1.48 11.35
C GLU A 206 4.56 2.46 11.04
N LEU A 207 3.47 1.98 10.43
CA LEU A 207 2.30 2.79 10.17
C LEU A 207 1.49 3.06 11.45
N GLU A 208 1.72 2.33 12.57
CA GLU A 208 1.12 2.64 13.88
C GLU A 208 1.85 3.78 14.60
N CYS A 209 3.14 3.97 14.32
CA CYS A 209 4.01 4.97 14.97
C CYS A 209 3.88 6.41 14.40
N ASP A 210 2.68 6.84 13.98
CA ASP A 210 2.38 8.15 13.35
C ASP A 210 3.12 8.45 12.04
N LEU A 211 3.73 7.43 11.39
CA LEU A 211 4.41 7.62 10.12
C LEU A 211 3.52 7.16 8.96
N SER A 212 3.17 8.09 8.06
CA SER A 212 2.34 7.77 6.91
C SER A 212 3.09 6.92 5.88
N LEU A 213 2.34 6.20 5.03
CA LEU A 213 2.93 5.40 3.96
C LEU A 213 3.76 6.27 3.00
N GLU A 214 3.35 7.52 2.78
CA GLU A 214 4.12 8.54 2.04
C GLU A 214 5.50 8.77 2.69
N GLN A 215 5.55 8.97 4.01
CA GLN A 215 6.78 9.29 4.72
C GLN A 215 7.79 8.14 4.67
N ARG A 216 7.29 6.90 4.63
CA ARG A 216 8.08 5.66 4.51
C ARG A 216 8.49 5.35 3.08
N THR A 217 7.67 5.72 2.10
CA THR A 217 7.87 5.38 0.69
C THR A 217 7.98 6.63 -0.16
N ARG A 218 8.89 7.51 0.25
CA ARG A 218 9.09 8.82 -0.39
C ARG A 218 9.21 8.68 -1.91
N PRO A 219 8.28 9.29 -2.68
CA PRO A 219 8.35 9.31 -4.13
C PRO A 219 9.70 9.92 -4.56
N ARG A 220 10.42 9.24 -5.45
CA ARG A 220 11.60 9.82 -6.11
C ARG A 220 11.18 10.45 -7.43
N GLU A 221 11.97 11.41 -7.90
CA GLU A 221 11.71 12.26 -9.10
C GLU A 221 11.70 11.50 -10.45
N TYR A 222 11.62 10.16 -10.46
CA TYR A 222 11.68 9.36 -11.68
C TYR A 222 10.28 9.05 -12.21
N GLU A 223 10.03 9.38 -13.47
CA GLU A 223 8.79 8.99 -14.16
C GLU A 223 8.68 7.46 -14.16
N ASN A 224 7.53 6.93 -13.74
CA ASN A 224 7.20 5.49 -13.71
C ASN A 224 7.94 4.62 -12.70
N GLN A 225 8.60 5.18 -11.68
CA GLN A 225 9.08 4.39 -10.55
C GLN A 225 8.07 4.38 -9.41
N ILE A 226 7.54 3.19 -9.11
CA ILE A 226 6.75 2.97 -7.90
C ILE A 226 7.76 2.65 -6.77
N PRO A 227 7.72 3.39 -5.64
CA PRO A 227 8.56 3.09 -4.49
C PRO A 227 8.42 1.62 -4.04
N LEU A 228 9.49 1.02 -3.52
CA LEU A 228 9.43 -0.28 -2.85
C LEU A 228 9.82 -0.12 -1.38
N TYR A 229 8.88 -0.47 -0.52
CA TYR A 229 9.14 -0.72 0.89
C TYR A 229 9.78 -2.12 1.04
N ASP A 230 10.96 -2.20 1.63
CA ASP A 230 11.66 -3.47 1.91
C ASP A 230 12.15 -3.55 3.36
N GLY A 231 11.50 -2.87 4.30
CA GLY A 231 11.91 -2.81 5.72
C GLY A 231 13.23 -2.07 5.97
N LEU A 232 13.86 -1.55 4.92
CA LEU A 232 15.05 -0.71 4.96
C LEU A 232 14.72 0.66 4.32
N ASP A 233 15.64 1.62 4.42
CA ASP A 233 15.49 2.93 3.77
C ASP A 233 15.29 2.80 2.24
N GLY A 234 14.01 2.77 1.84
CA GLY A 234 13.43 2.84 0.51
C GLY A 234 14.34 2.46 -0.67
N LYS A 235 14.32 1.18 -1.06
CA LYS A 235 14.80 0.77 -2.38
C LYS A 235 13.76 1.12 -3.45
N LEU A 236 14.23 1.40 -4.65
CA LEU A 236 13.37 1.60 -5.83
C LEU A 236 13.37 0.32 -6.65
N VAL A 237 12.20 -0.10 -7.13
CA VAL A 237 12.11 -1.14 -8.16
C VAL A 237 12.09 -0.45 -9.51
N ASP A 238 13.01 -0.85 -10.37
CA ASP A 238 13.07 -0.34 -11.74
C ASP A 238 11.81 -0.74 -12.52
N PRO A 239 11.40 0.06 -13.54
CA PRO A 239 10.36 -0.34 -14.48
C PRO A 239 10.74 -1.63 -15.22
N GLU A 240 9.81 -2.20 -15.99
CA GLU A 240 10.03 -3.46 -16.73
C GLU A 240 11.27 -3.41 -17.66
N ASP A 241 11.58 -2.22 -18.19
CA ASP A 241 12.78 -1.92 -18.99
C ASP A 241 14.07 -1.68 -18.17
N GLY A 242 14.03 -1.93 -16.86
CA GLY A 242 15.15 -1.75 -15.95
C GLY A 242 15.64 -0.31 -15.83
N VAL A 243 16.95 -0.14 -15.59
CA VAL A 243 17.61 1.18 -15.50
C VAL A 243 17.40 2.03 -16.76
N LEU A 244 17.20 1.40 -17.91
CA LEU A 244 17.07 2.06 -19.21
C LEU A 244 15.68 2.67 -19.43
N GLY A 245 14.65 2.17 -18.73
CA GLY A 245 13.32 2.77 -18.70
C GLY A 245 13.21 4.01 -17.81
N ARG A 246 14.28 4.37 -17.07
CA ARG A 246 14.29 5.54 -16.18
C ARG A 246 14.28 6.82 -17.00
N ARG A 247 13.14 7.51 -17.04
CA ARG A 247 13.07 8.90 -17.49
C ARG A 247 13.36 9.83 -16.31
N PHE A 248 14.57 10.38 -16.30
CA PHE A 248 14.98 11.41 -15.35
C PHE A 248 14.14 12.67 -15.58
N ILE A 249 13.45 13.15 -14.54
CA ILE A 249 12.83 14.47 -14.59
C ILE A 249 13.83 15.55 -14.15
N MET A 250 14.75 15.29 -13.22
CA MET A 250 16.02 16.02 -13.01
C MET A 250 16.94 15.23 -12.05
N GLY A 251 18.25 15.55 -12.04
CA GLY A 251 19.27 15.31 -10.99
C GLY A 251 19.36 13.98 -10.21
N THR A 252 20.55 13.41 -10.07
CA THR A 252 20.80 12.23 -9.21
C THR A 252 20.60 12.55 -7.72
N PRO A 253 19.67 11.91 -6.98
CA PRO A 253 19.47 12.19 -5.56
C PRO A 253 20.59 11.58 -4.70
N ARG A 254 21.24 12.41 -3.88
CA ARG A 254 22.14 11.96 -2.81
C ARG A 254 21.29 11.45 -1.65
N GLY A 255 21.55 10.23 -1.18
CA GLY A 255 20.89 9.68 0.01
C GLY A 255 21.11 10.54 1.27
N CYS A 256 20.26 10.33 2.28
CA CYS A 256 20.36 10.94 3.61
C CYS A 256 21.62 10.47 4.35
N GLY A 257 22.79 10.93 3.92
CA GLY A 257 24.08 10.44 4.42
C GLY A 257 25.29 10.93 3.62
N GLY A 258 25.24 12.14 3.07
CA GLY A 258 26.41 12.78 2.46
C GLY A 258 27.01 13.79 3.44
N GLY A 259 28.01 13.36 4.21
CA GLY A 259 28.56 14.08 5.35
C GLY A 259 28.93 15.54 5.11
N ARG A 260 29.12 16.25 6.23
CA ARG A 260 29.87 17.51 6.32
C ARG A 260 31.31 17.29 5.83
N GLY A 261 31.48 17.15 4.53
CA GLY A 261 32.77 17.19 3.84
C GLY A 261 33.09 18.64 3.55
N ARG A 262 34.16 19.12 4.18
CA ARG A 262 34.73 20.46 4.07
C ARG A 262 34.65 21.01 2.64
N ARG A 263 34.11 22.21 2.47
CA ARG A 263 34.34 23.04 1.29
C ARG A 263 35.83 23.37 1.22
N GLY A 264 36.57 22.62 0.41
CA GLY A 264 37.82 23.13 -0.17
C GLY A 264 37.46 24.06 -1.34
N PRO A 265 38.14 25.21 -1.51
CA PRO A 265 37.90 26.08 -2.66
C PRO A 265 38.36 25.38 -3.95
N PRO A 266 37.72 25.69 -5.10
CA PRO A 266 38.05 25.07 -6.37
C PRO A 266 39.47 25.46 -6.83
N PRO A 267 40.27 24.53 -7.36
CA PRO A 267 41.54 24.84 -8.00
C PRO A 267 41.29 25.37 -9.40
N GLY A 268 41.86 26.53 -9.74
CA GLY A 268 41.92 27.03 -11.12
C GLY A 268 41.45 28.45 -11.33
N ALA A 269 41.98 29.42 -10.58
CA ALA A 269 42.16 30.77 -11.13
C ALA A 269 43.51 30.75 -11.87
N GLY A 270 43.45 30.65 -13.20
CA GLY A 270 44.61 30.80 -14.05
C GLY A 270 45.21 32.19 -13.88
N TYR A 271 46.53 32.22 -13.72
CA TYR A 271 47.33 33.43 -13.92
C TYR A 271 47.16 33.88 -15.37
N VAL A 272 46.87 35.17 -15.55
CA VAL A 272 47.19 35.90 -16.78
C VAL A 272 48.07 37.06 -16.32
N GLU A 273 49.30 37.08 -16.83
CA GLU A 273 50.26 38.19 -16.69
C GLU A 273 49.72 39.51 -17.26
#